data_AF-A0A7X9NHG1-F1
#
_entry.id   AF-A0A7X9NHG1-F1
#
_cell.length_a   1.000
_cell.length_b   1.000
_cell.length_c   1.000
_cell.angle_alpha   90.00
_cell.angle_beta   90.00
_cell.angle_gamma   90.00
#
_symmetry.space_group_name_H-M   'P 1'
#
loop_
_entity.id
_entity.type
_entity.pdbx_description
1 polymer ?
#
loop_
_entity_poly.entity_id
_entity_poly.type
_entity_poly.pdbx_seq_one_letter_code
_entity_poly.pdbx_strand_id
1 'polypeptide(L)' 'MCTFSEALIEKSELRGKANSVLQLVKNHIASNIEQAMDILSVEPSSREDIMKILEQKA' A
#
# COMPACT_ATOMS: atom_id res chain seq x y z
N MET A 1 17.74 30.94 11.78
CA MET A 1 17.32 31.05 10.37
C MET A 1 17.57 29.70 9.73
N CYS A 2 16.54 28.99 9.28
CA CYS A 2 16.72 27.75 8.52
C CYS A 2 17.16 28.14 7.11
N THR A 3 18.20 27.52 6.58
CA THR A 3 18.71 27.77 5.23
C THR A 3 17.80 27.12 4.20
N PHE A 4 17.76 27.66 2.98
CA PHE A 4 16.99 27.08 1.87
C PHE A 4 17.38 25.61 1.60
N SER A 5 18.65 25.24 1.83
CA SER A 5 19.15 23.87 1.69
C SER A 5 18.52 22.90 2.70
N GLU A 6 18.39 23.30 3.97
CA GLU A 6 17.77 22.48 5.02
C GLU A 6 16.29 22.20 4.73
N ALA A 7 15.55 23.21 4.23
CA ALA A 7 14.15 23.05 3.84
C ALA A 7 13.97 22.08 2.64
N LEU A 8 14.92 22.03 1.70
CA LEU A 8 14.89 21.09 0.57
C LEU A 8 15.17 19.65 1.01
N ILE A 9 16.09 19.45 1.96
CA ILE A 9 16.40 18.13 2.54
C ILE A 9 15.18 17.61 3.28
N GLU A 10 14.58 18.42 4.17
CA GLU A 10 13.40 18.04 4.94
C GLU A 10 12.21 17.66 4.03
N LYS A 11 11.98 18.42 2.96
CA LYS A 11 10.94 18.10 1.97
C LYS A 11 11.22 16.79 1.22
N SER A 12 12.49 16.49 0.95
CA SER A 12 12.90 15.25 0.28
C SER A 12 12.76 14.04 1.19
N GLU A 13 13.16 14.16 2.46
CA GLU A 13 12.96 13.13 3.49
C GLU A 13 11.48 12.86 3.74
N LEU A 14 10.65 13.90 3.82
CA LEU A 14 9.20 13.76 3.98
C LEU A 14 8.58 13.00 2.79
N ARG A 15 9.02 13.31 1.56
CA ARG A 15 8.58 12.59 0.35
C ARG A 15 9.04 11.12 0.37
N GLY A 16 10.26 10.86 0.82
CA GLY A 16 10.78 9.50 1.02
C GLY A 16 9.93 8.70 2.02
N LYS A 17 9.65 9.29 3.19
CA LYS A 17 8.79 8.67 4.21
C LYS A 17 7.37 8.44 3.71
N ALA A 18 6.78 9.41 2.98
CA ALA A 18 5.46 9.25 2.39
C ALA A 18 5.39 8.08 1.40
N ASN A 19 6.43 7.90 0.57
CA ASN A 19 6.53 6.74 -0.32
C ASN A 19 6.65 5.42 0.47
N SER A 20 7.46 5.38 1.52
CA SER A 20 7.58 4.21 2.39
C SER A 20 6.26 3.85 3.06
N VAL A 21 5.53 4.84 3.58
CA VAL A 21 4.19 4.63 4.17
C VAL A 21 3.22 4.10 3.12
N LEU A 22 3.22 4.67 1.92
CA LEU A 22 2.35 4.20 0.83
C LEU A 22 2.63 2.74 0.46
N GLN A 23 3.91 2.36 0.35
CA GLN A 23 4.29 0.96 0.08
C GLN A 23 3.86 0.03 1.22
N LEU A 24 4.05 0.45 2.47
CA LEU A 24 3.64 -0.34 3.63
C LEU A 24 2.13 -0.57 3.66
N VAL A 25 1.32 0.46 3.39
CA VAL A 25 -0.13 0.37 3.32
C VAL A 25 -0.56 -0.57 2.19
N LYS A 26 0.04 -0.46 1.00
CA LYS A 26 -0.25 -1.37 -0.13
C LYS A 26 0.00 -2.82 0.24
N ASN A 27 1.14 -3.11 0.88
CA ASN A 27 1.47 -4.47 1.31
C ASN A 27 0.50 -5.01 2.37
N HIS A 28 0.10 -4.16 3.33
CA HIS A 28 -0.89 -4.54 4.33
C HIS A 28 -2.25 -4.85 3.70
N ILE A 29 -2.72 -4.04 2.75
CA ILE A 29 -3.99 -4.29 2.05
C ILE A 29 -3.93 -5.61 1.29
N ALA A 30 -2.86 -5.87 0.54
CA ALA A 30 -2.69 -7.13 -0.19
C ALA A 30 -2.71 -8.34 0.75
N SER A 31 -1.94 -8.29 1.85
CA SER A 31 -1.92 -9.37 2.83
C SER A 31 -3.27 -9.58 3.52
N ASN A 32 -3.99 -8.50 3.84
CA ASN A 32 -5.31 -8.60 4.46
C ASN A 32 -6.34 -9.22 3.50
N ILE A 33 -6.28 -8.90 2.20
CA ILE A 33 -7.16 -9.49 1.18
C ILE A 33 -6.87 -10.99 1.06
N GLU A 34 -5.61 -11.39 0.99
CA GLU A 34 -5.20 -12.80 0.97
C GLU A 34 -5.69 -13.55 2.21
N GLN A 35 -5.48 -12.98 3.41
CA GLN A 35 -5.96 -13.57 4.67
C GLN A 35 -7.49 -13.71 4.70
N ALA A 36 -8.22 -12.68 4.23
CA ALA A 36 -9.68 -12.75 4.15
C ALA A 36 -10.15 -13.87 3.21
N MET A 37 -9.47 -14.04 2.06
CA MET A 37 -9.75 -15.14 1.14
C MET A 37 -9.47 -16.51 1.76
N ASP A 38 -8.40 -16.63 2.55
CA ASP A 38 -8.09 -17.87 3.27
C ASP A 38 -9.14 -18.18 4.35
N ILE A 39 -9.55 -17.19 5.15
CA ILE A 39 -10.60 -17.34 6.18
C ILE A 39 -11.92 -17.80 5.56
N LEU A 40 -12.28 -17.23 4.42
CA LEU A 40 -13.51 -17.58 3.69
C LEU A 40 -13.37 -18.84 2.82
N SER A 41 -12.21 -19.50 2.85
CA SER A 41 -11.92 -20.69 2.04
C SER A 41 -12.19 -20.49 0.55
N VAL A 42 -11.84 -19.30 0.03
CA VAL A 42 -11.98 -18.97 -1.39
C VAL A 42 -11.09 -19.88 -2.24
N GLU A 43 -11.69 -20.52 -3.24
CA GLU A 43 -10.98 -21.38 -4.18
C GLU A 43 -9.90 -20.61 -4.95
N PRO A 44 -8.71 -21.18 -5.17
CA PRO A 44 -7.62 -20.53 -5.90
C PRO A 44 -8.01 -20.03 -7.29
N SER A 45 -8.92 -20.74 -7.97
CA SER A 45 -9.47 -20.38 -9.28
C SER A 45 -10.19 -19.03 -9.27
N SER A 46 -10.77 -18.63 -8.14
CA SER A 46 -11.61 -17.45 -7.99
C SER A 46 -10.88 -16.26 -7.35
N ARG A 47 -9.68 -16.48 -6.80
CA ARG A 47 -8.90 -15.44 -6.11
C ARG A 47 -8.52 -14.28 -7.03
N GLU A 48 -8.14 -14.59 -8.26
CA GLU A 48 -7.73 -13.58 -9.24
C GLU A 48 -8.89 -12.66 -9.65
N ASP A 49 -10.08 -13.23 -9.84
CA ASP A 49 -11.29 -12.46 -10.18
C ASP A 49 -11.71 -11.56 -9.01
N ILE A 50 -11.63 -12.07 -7.77
CA ILE A 50 -11.90 -11.28 -6.56
C ILE A 50 -10.90 -10.12 -6.45
N MET A 51 -9.62 -10.35 -6.71
CA MET A 51 -8.60 -9.30 -6.65
C MET A 51 -8.87 -8.20 -7.68
N LYS A 52 -9.23 -8.56 -8.92
CA LYS A 52 -9.64 -7.60 -9.96
C LYS A 52 -10.86 -6.76 -9.55
N ILE A 53 -11.85 -7.37 -8.92
CA ILE A 53 -13.05 -6.66 -8.42
C ILE A 53 -12.68 -5.66 -7.32
N LEU A 54 -11.77 -6.03 -6.42
CA LEU A 54 -11.34 -5.18 -5.31
C LEU A 54 -10.46 -4.02 -5.76
N GLU A 55 -9.56 -4.25 -6.72
CA GLU A 55 -8.72 -3.18 -7.31
C GLU A 55 -9.53 -2.13 -8.06
N GLN A 56 -10.67 -2.50 -8.66
CA GLN A 56 -11.56 -1.56 -9.35
C GLN A 56 -12.44 -0.72 -8.40
N LYS A 57 -12.58 -1.15 -7.14
CA LYS A 57 -13.40 -0.49 -6.12
C LYS A 57 -12.59 0.38 -5.15
N ALA A 58 -11.26 0.30 -5.18
CA ALA A 58 -10.33 1.10 -4.39
C ALA A 58 -9.97 2.42 -5.12
#